data_AF-A0A1I6UFS7-F1
#
_entry.id   AF-A0A1I6UFS7-F1
#
_cell.length_a   1.000
_cell.length_b   1.000
_cell.length_c   1.000
_cell.angle_alpha   90.00
_cell.angle_beta   90.00
_cell.angle_gamma   90.00
#
_symmetry.space_group_name_H-M   'P 1'
#
loop_
_entity.id
_entity.type
_entity.pdbx_description
1 polymer ?
#
loop_
_entity_poly.entity_id
_entity_poly.type
_entity_poly.pdbx_seq_one_letter_code
_entity_poly.pdbx_strand_id
1 'polypeptide(L)'
;MEARVYTETRKPLRAVPLLREVLGSYPVTHTREFALYLSWLAVALANANEPEEAAAAARQMVEMTATVPSSRAGNRRAVVLAALRPYKGVPDVAELLDGCPPA
;
A
#
# COMPACT_ATOMS: atom_id res chain seq x y z
N MET A 1 6.61 -11.91 -12.60
CA MET A 1 7.78 -11.62 -11.75
C MET A 1 8.53 -10.39 -12.31
N GLU A 2 7.89 -9.22 -12.38
CA GLU A 2 8.50 -7.95 -12.83
C GLU A 2 8.37 -6.83 -11.78
N ALA A 3 7.44 -6.97 -10.82
CA ALA A 3 7.18 -5.98 -9.77
C ALA A 3 8.41 -5.67 -8.88
N ARG A 4 9.37 -6.59 -8.78
CA ARG A 4 10.61 -6.41 -8.00
C ARG A 4 11.58 -5.40 -8.62
N VAL A 5 11.51 -5.19 -9.93
CA VAL A 5 12.38 -4.25 -10.66
C VAL A 5 11.98 -2.79 -10.37
N TYR A 6 10.70 -2.53 -10.13
CA TYR A 6 10.20 -1.18 -9.80
C TYR A 6 10.48 -0.75 -8.36
N THR A 7 10.59 -1.70 -7.42
CA THR A 7 10.99 -1.39 -6.03
C THR A 7 12.48 -1.03 -5.90
N GLU A 8 13.34 -1.47 -6.83
CA GLU A 8 14.78 -1.19 -6.77
C GLU A 8 15.20 0.09 -7.53
N THR A 9 14.35 0.66 -8.38
CA THR A 9 14.75 1.75 -9.30
C THR A 9 14.61 3.19 -8.76
N ARG A 10 14.25 3.41 -7.49
CA ARG A 10 14.09 4.76 -6.88
C ARG A 10 13.32 5.77 -7.76
N LYS A 11 12.35 5.28 -8.55
CA LYS A 11 11.43 6.12 -9.36
C LYS A 11 9.97 5.74 -9.11
N PRO A 12 9.46 5.98 -7.89
CA PRO A 12 8.10 5.62 -7.52
C PRO A 12 7.01 6.33 -8.35
N LEU A 13 7.25 7.59 -8.73
CA LEU A 13 6.31 8.45 -9.46
C LEU A 13 5.80 7.89 -10.81
N ARG A 14 6.54 6.99 -11.47
CA ARG A 14 6.09 6.35 -12.72
C ARG A 14 5.43 4.99 -12.52
N ALA A 15 5.70 4.31 -11.42
CA ALA A 15 5.13 2.99 -11.14
C ALA A 15 3.67 3.09 -10.69
N VAL A 16 3.30 4.17 -9.99
CA VAL A 16 1.95 4.37 -9.44
C VAL A 16 0.85 4.45 -10.52
N PRO A 17 0.94 5.30 -11.56
CA PRO A 17 -0.10 5.35 -12.60
C PRO A 17 -0.16 4.06 -13.43
N LEU A 18 0.99 3.45 -13.72
CA LEU A 18 1.08 2.18 -14.45
C LEU A 18 0.47 1.03 -13.65
N LEU A 19 0.71 0.99 -12.33
CA LEU A 19 0.06 0.05 -11.43
C LEU A 19 -1.43 0.34 -11.32
N ARG A 20 -1.87 1.60 -11.22
CA ARG A 20 -3.30 1.98 -11.19
C ARG A 20 -4.06 1.60 -12.46
N GLU A 21 -3.43 1.75 -13.62
CA GLU A 21 -4.01 1.38 -14.91
C GLU A 21 -4.14 -0.14 -15.05
N VAL A 22 -3.08 -0.88 -14.68
CA VAL A 22 -3.11 -2.36 -14.60
C VAL A 22 -4.09 -2.86 -13.53
N LEU A 23 -4.23 -2.14 -12.42
CA LEU A 23 -5.18 -2.41 -11.33
C LEU A 23 -6.64 -2.25 -11.77
N GLY A 24 -6.93 -1.31 -12.68
CA GLY A 24 -8.26 -1.14 -13.26
C GLY A 24 -8.64 -2.27 -14.23
N SER A 25 -7.65 -2.95 -14.81
CA SER A 25 -7.88 -4.01 -15.81
C SER A 25 -7.84 -5.44 -15.24
N TYR A 26 -7.36 -5.65 -14.01
CA TYR A 26 -7.21 -6.99 -13.44
C TYR A 26 -8.51 -7.48 -12.78
N PRO A 27 -9.01 -8.69 -13.13
CA PRO A 27 -10.19 -9.25 -12.50
C PRO A 27 -9.94 -9.53 -11.01
N VAL A 28 -11.00 -9.32 -10.22
CA VAL A 28 -11.09 -9.37 -8.74
C VAL A 28 -10.55 -10.66 -8.08
N THR A 29 -10.22 -11.67 -8.88
CA THR A 29 -9.63 -12.94 -8.45
C THR A 29 -8.20 -12.81 -7.91
N HIS A 30 -7.42 -11.79 -8.31
CA HIS A 30 -6.03 -11.61 -7.82
C HIS A 30 -5.88 -10.67 -6.60
N THR A 31 -6.99 -10.23 -5.99
CA THR A 31 -7.03 -9.23 -4.91
C THR A 31 -6.05 -9.51 -3.75
N ARG A 32 -5.76 -10.78 -3.44
CA ARG A 32 -4.79 -11.17 -2.39
C ARG A 32 -3.34 -10.88 -2.75
N GLU A 33 -2.90 -11.27 -3.95
CA GLU A 33 -1.51 -11.04 -4.38
C GLU A 33 -1.26 -9.55 -4.64
N PHE A 34 -2.28 -8.85 -5.13
CA PHE A 34 -2.25 -7.40 -5.30
C PHE A 34 -2.11 -6.65 -3.99
N ALA A 35 -2.88 -7.02 -2.95
CA ALA A 35 -2.72 -6.44 -1.63
C ALA A 35 -1.30 -6.66 -1.07
N LEU A 36 -0.68 -7.80 -1.36
CA LEU A 36 0.70 -8.07 -0.97
C LEU A 36 1.68 -7.11 -1.66
N TYR A 37 1.55 -6.90 -2.97
CA TYR A 37 2.41 -5.96 -3.70
C TYR A 37 2.24 -4.52 -3.22
N LEU A 38 1.01 -4.06 -3.01
CA LEU A 38 0.72 -2.73 -2.48
C LEU A 38 1.33 -2.53 -1.08
N SER A 39 1.33 -3.56 -0.24
CA SER A 39 1.97 -3.49 1.07
C SER A 39 3.49 -3.30 0.99
N TRP A 40 4.16 -3.89 -0.01
CA TRP A 40 5.59 -3.68 -0.23
C TRP A 40 5.87 -2.30 -0.78
N LEU A 41 5.04 -1.83 -1.70
CA LEU A 41 5.14 -0.49 -2.27
C LEU A 41 5.00 0.58 -1.19
N ALA A 42 3.98 0.49 -0.33
CA ALA A 42 3.77 1.45 0.76
C ALA A 42 4.98 1.55 1.69
N VAL A 43 5.61 0.41 2.05
CA VAL A 43 6.82 0.40 2.87
C VAL A 43 8.02 0.99 2.13
N ALA A 44 8.18 0.68 0.83
CA ALA A 44 9.26 1.22 0.03
C ALA A 44 9.15 2.74 -0.15
N LEU A 45 7.93 3.26 -0.34
CA LEU A 45 7.63 4.69 -0.44
C LEU A 45 7.88 5.41 0.89
N ALA A 46 7.45 4.82 2.01
CA ALA A 46 7.76 5.34 3.34
C ALA A 46 9.28 5.42 3.56
N ASN A 47 10.03 4.38 3.19
CA ASN A 47 11.49 4.37 3.27
C ASN A 47 12.16 5.36 2.30
N ALA A 48 11.50 5.70 1.19
CA ALA A 48 11.94 6.71 0.25
C ALA A 48 11.60 8.15 0.71
N ASN A 49 10.99 8.31 1.89
CA ASN A 49 10.53 9.57 2.44
C ASN A 49 9.42 10.23 1.59
N GLU A 50 8.59 9.40 0.94
CA GLU A 50 7.40 9.78 0.15
C GLU A 50 6.12 9.33 0.87
N PRO A 51 5.74 9.99 1.98
CA PRO A 51 4.64 9.54 2.86
C PRO A 51 3.25 9.66 2.22
N GLU A 52 3.04 10.64 1.34
CA GLU A 52 1.76 10.85 0.63
C GLU A 52 1.46 9.66 -0.30
N GLU A 53 2.44 9.28 -1.13
CA GLU A 53 2.31 8.11 -1.99
C GLU A 53 2.19 6.82 -1.17
N ALA A 54 2.92 6.70 -0.07
CA ALA A 54 2.84 5.57 0.83
C ALA A 54 1.44 5.41 1.43
N ALA A 55 0.80 6.51 1.82
CA ALA A 55 -0.57 6.53 2.33
C ALA A 55 -1.58 6.10 1.25
N ALA A 56 -1.43 6.58 0.02
CA ALA A 56 -2.29 6.20 -1.10
C ALA A 56 -2.22 4.69 -1.41
N ALA A 57 -1.01 4.12 -1.44
CA ALA A 57 -0.81 2.68 -1.64
C ALA A 57 -1.39 1.86 -0.47
N ALA A 58 -1.22 2.35 0.76
CA ALA A 58 -1.78 1.70 1.95
C ALA A 58 -3.32 1.72 1.95
N ARG A 59 -3.97 2.83 1.54
CA ARG A 59 -5.43 2.94 1.44
C ARG A 59 -6.00 1.91 0.48
N GLN A 60 -5.41 1.80 -0.72
CA GLN A 60 -5.84 0.81 -1.71
C GLN A 60 -5.69 -0.63 -1.22
N MET A 61 -4.59 -0.94 -0.52
CA MET A 61 -4.42 -2.25 0.11
C MET A 61 -5.51 -2.53 1.16
N VAL A 62 -5.87 -1.53 1.98
CA VAL A 62 -6.93 -1.65 2.99
C VAL A 62 -8.28 -1.92 2.33
N GLU A 63 -8.65 -1.16 1.30
CA GLU A 63 -9.89 -1.36 0.54
C GLU A 63 -9.97 -2.75 -0.08
N MET A 64 -8.89 -3.21 -0.71
CA MET A 64 -8.80 -4.54 -1.31
C MET A 64 -8.93 -5.65 -0.27
N THR A 65 -8.26 -5.50 0.87
CA THR A 65 -8.29 -6.51 1.94
C THR A 65 -9.58 -6.48 2.77
N ALA A 66 -10.35 -5.38 2.74
CA ALA A 66 -11.65 -5.30 3.42
C ALA A 66 -12.65 -6.32 2.87
N THR A 67 -12.57 -6.63 1.57
CA THR A 67 -13.44 -7.62 0.92
C THR A 67 -13.01 -9.09 1.17
N VAL A 68 -11.82 -9.31 1.76
CA VAL A 68 -11.26 -10.64 1.98
C VAL A 68 -10.90 -10.84 3.46
N PRO A 69 -11.78 -11.46 4.27
CA PRO A 69 -11.46 -11.73 5.68
C PRO A 69 -10.30 -12.72 5.77
N SER A 70 -9.12 -12.23 6.18
CA SER A 70 -7.92 -13.06 6.36
C SER A 70 -7.02 -12.49 7.46
N SER A 71 -6.64 -13.32 8.43
CA SER A 71 -5.68 -12.95 9.49
C SER A 71 -4.32 -12.52 8.92
N ARG A 72 -3.94 -13.05 7.74
CA ARG A 72 -2.72 -12.65 7.04
C ARG A 72 -2.78 -11.21 6.52
N ALA A 73 -3.94 -10.76 6.05
CA ALA A 73 -4.15 -9.38 5.62
C ALA A 73 -4.11 -8.42 6.82
N GLY A 74 -4.66 -8.81 7.97
CA GLY A 74 -4.57 -8.05 9.22
C GLY A 74 -3.13 -7.81 9.67
N ASN A 75 -2.31 -8.87 9.74
CA ASN A 75 -0.89 -8.74 10.09
C ASN A 75 -0.13 -7.85 9.12
N ARG A 76 -0.47 -7.92 7.82
CA ARG A 76 0.18 -7.10 6.79
C ARG A 76 -0.16 -5.63 6.92
N ARG A 77 -1.44 -5.31 7.19
CA ARG A 77 -1.87 -3.94 7.49
C ARG A 77 -1.09 -3.35 8.66
N ALA A 78 -0.93 -4.10 9.75
CA ALA A 78 -0.19 -3.63 10.91
C ALA A 78 1.26 -3.23 10.57
N VAL A 79 1.94 -4.00 9.72
CA VAL A 79 3.32 -3.68 9.27
C VAL A 79 3.35 -2.37 8.47
N VAL A 80 2.41 -2.18 7.55
CA VAL A 80 2.36 -0.96 6.72
C VAL A 80 2.02 0.27 7.56
N LEU A 81 1.02 0.18 8.45
CA LEU A 81 0.66 1.26 9.34
C LEU A 81 1.80 1.62 10.31
N ALA A 82 2.55 0.62 10.79
CA ALA A 82 3.73 0.85 11.62
C ALA A 82 4.84 1.62 10.87
N ALA A 83 5.05 1.32 9.58
CA ALA A 83 6.01 2.05 8.75
C ALA A 83 5.57 3.50 8.47
N LEU A 84 4.27 3.78 8.47
CA LEU A 84 3.69 5.10 8.24
C LEU A 84 3.56 5.95 9.52
N ARG A 85 3.57 5.35 10.72
CA ARG A 85 3.48 6.08 12.01
C ARG A 85 4.44 7.25 12.17
N PRO A 86 5.72 7.20 11.74
CA PRO A 86 6.63 8.34 11.80
C PRO A 86 6.12 9.56 11.01
N TYR A 87 5.29 9.32 9.99
CA TYR A 87 4.75 10.34 9.08
C TYR A 87 3.35 10.82 9.46
N LYS A 88 2.90 10.60 10.70
CA LYS A 88 1.57 11.04 11.20
C LYS A 88 1.28 12.55 11.07
N GLY A 89 2.30 13.38 10.82
CA GLY A 89 2.13 14.81 10.56
C GLY A 89 1.64 15.13 9.14
N VAL A 90 1.64 14.14 8.24
CA VAL A 90 1.15 14.27 6.87
C VAL A 90 -0.36 13.99 6.87
N PRO A 91 -1.20 14.88 6.29
CA PRO A 91 -2.65 14.75 6.30
C PRO A 91 -3.13 13.39 5.78
N ASP A 92 -2.58 12.91 4.66
CA ASP A 92 -2.97 11.65 4.05
C ASP A 92 -2.67 10.43 4.94
N VAL A 93 -1.56 10.48 5.68
CA VAL A 93 -1.17 9.44 6.63
C VAL A 93 -2.03 9.49 7.88
N ALA A 94 -2.34 10.70 8.37
CA ALA A 94 -3.21 10.88 9.52
C ALA A 94 -4.63 10.34 9.23
N GLU A 95 -5.22 10.70 8.09
CA GLU A 95 -6.55 10.20 7.69
C GLU A 95 -6.58 8.67 7.58
N LEU A 96 -5.50 8.06 7.06
CA LEU A 96 -5.37 6.61 6.99
C LEU A 96 -5.29 5.96 8.38
N LEU A 97 -4.50 6.53 9.30
CA LEU A 97 -4.32 6.02 10.66
C LEU A 97 -5.60 6.20 11.50
N ASP A 98 -6.34 7.28 11.29
CA ASP A 98 -7.61 7.55 11.97
C ASP A 98 -8.74 6.67 11.43
N GLY A 99 -8.75 6.41 10.11
CA GLY A 99 -9.74 5.56 9.44
C GLY A 99 -9.53 4.05 9.66
N CYS A 100 -8.34 3.63 10.09
CA CYS A 100 -8.03 2.23 10.36
C CYS A 100 -7.66 2.05 11.84
N PRO A 101 -8.57 1.54 12.70
CA PRO A 101 -8.21 1.27 14.09
C PRO A 101 -7.00 0.32 14.14
N PRO A 102 -6.05 0.51 15.06
CA PRO A 102 -4.98 -0.45 15.26
C PRO A 102 -5.63 -1.78 15.66
N ALA A 103 -5.36 -2.82 14.87
CA ALA A 103 -5.78 -4.18 15.15
C ALA A 103 -5.21 -4.67 16.49
#